data_AF-A0A974S6U9-F1
#
_entry.id   AF-A0A974S6U9-F1
#
_cell.length_a   1.000
_cell.length_b   1.000
_cell.length_c   1.000
_cell.angle_alpha   90.00
_cell.angle_beta   90.00
_cell.angle_gamma   90.00
#
_symmetry.space_group_name_H-M   'P 1'
#
loop_
_entity.id
_entity.type
_entity.pdbx_description
1 polymer ?
#
loop_
_entity_poly.entity_id
_entity_poly.type
_entity_poly.pdbx_seq_one_letter_code
_entity_poly.pdbx_strand_id
1 'polypeptide(L)'
;MTGLLAALMFAEGLASAVAALVAQAGRIAPRPDMLAHFAPFWLIGAAVVVAYGLLLAPRAMRTIFLTVGGVGVVASTALILPELTRPMSPRAPADAPHQIKLIQFNVWASNLEIDRTAQWIADQDADIVILEEARPAIRDAVLKRHPYNVVCKTCSVVIFSKAKATETDVPSEVQHGPGPPWRVRPSRTRQAITRSWACTTPGPPPTGCSRPRAAWSATC
;
A
#
# COMPACT_ATOMS: atom_id res chain seq x y z
N MET A 1 36.10 30.64 8.76
CA MET A 1 34.89 29.88 9.17
C MET A 1 33.86 29.72 8.04
N THR A 2 33.68 30.71 7.15
CA THR A 2 32.73 30.65 6.02
C THR A 2 32.96 29.49 5.04
N GLY A 3 34.21 29.11 4.79
CA GLY A 3 34.53 28.00 3.87
C GLY A 3 34.04 26.63 4.36
N LEU A 4 34.21 26.32 5.65
CA LEU A 4 33.78 25.03 6.22
C LEU A 4 32.26 24.90 6.20
N LEU A 5 31.54 25.95 6.61
CA LEU A 5 30.07 25.93 6.59
C LEU A 5 29.54 25.75 5.16
N ALA A 6 30.10 26.47 4.18
CA ALA A 6 29.72 26.32 2.78
C ALA A 6 29.95 24.88 2.26
N ALA A 7 31.07 24.25 2.64
CA ALA A 7 31.35 22.86 2.28
C ALA A 7 30.35 21.89 2.90
N LEU A 8 30.01 22.07 4.19
CA LEU A 8 29.00 21.24 4.87
C LEU A 8 27.61 21.38 4.25
N MET A 9 27.18 22.60 3.94
CA MET A 9 25.90 22.86 3.28
C MET A 9 25.84 22.26 1.87
N PHE A 10 26.96 22.29 1.14
CA PHE A 10 27.03 21.67 -0.18
C PHE A 10 26.93 20.14 -0.08
N ALA A 11 27.68 19.54 0.85
CA ALA A 11 27.66 18.10 1.09
C ALA A 11 26.26 17.61 1.50
N GLU A 12 25.60 18.32 2.41
CA GLU A 12 24.22 18.02 2.83
C GLU A 12 23.25 18.11 1.65
N GLY A 13 23.30 19.21 0.88
CA GLY A 13 22.40 19.40 -0.25
C GLY A 13 22.58 18.32 -1.30
N LEU A 14 23.84 17.94 -1.57
CA LEU A 14 24.15 16.88 -2.51
C LEU A 14 23.67 15.52 -2.00
N ALA A 15 23.89 15.19 -0.72
CA ALA A 15 23.42 13.96 -0.12
C ALA A 15 21.89 13.84 -0.18
N SER A 16 21.17 14.90 0.23
CA SER A 16 19.72 14.97 0.17
C SER A 16 19.19 14.86 -1.27
N ALA A 17 19.79 15.56 -2.24
CA ALA A 17 19.41 15.49 -3.64
C ALA A 17 19.63 14.09 -4.24
N VAL A 18 20.81 13.50 -4.02
CA VAL A 18 21.14 12.16 -4.52
C VAL A 18 20.24 11.10 -3.87
N ALA A 19 20.03 11.14 -2.55
CA ALA A 19 19.16 10.19 -1.86
C ALA A 19 17.72 10.26 -2.37
N ALA A 20 17.17 11.47 -2.51
CA ALA A 20 15.82 11.67 -3.03
C ALA A 20 15.67 11.24 -4.51
N LEU A 21 16.69 11.46 -5.34
CA LEU A 21 16.70 11.01 -6.73
C LEU A 21 16.82 9.48 -6.83
N VAL A 22 17.69 8.85 -6.05
CA VAL A 22 17.82 7.38 -6.02
C VAL A 22 16.53 6.75 -5.50
N ALA A 23 15.88 7.35 -4.49
CA ALA A 23 14.58 6.90 -3.99
C ALA A 23 13.50 6.86 -5.09
N GLN A 24 13.57 7.70 -6.13
CA GLN A 24 12.65 7.63 -7.27
C GLN A 24 12.71 6.29 -8.02
N ALA A 25 13.86 5.60 -7.97
CA ALA A 25 14.03 4.28 -8.56
C ALA A 25 13.31 3.17 -7.77
N GLY A 26 12.74 3.48 -6.59
CA GLY A 26 11.84 2.60 -5.83
C GLY A 26 10.66 2.06 -6.66
N ARG A 27 10.27 2.81 -7.70
CA ARG A 27 9.23 2.39 -8.67
C ARG A 27 9.60 1.19 -9.54
N ILE A 28 10.89 0.87 -9.63
CA ILE A 28 11.45 -0.13 -10.55
C ILE A 28 12.27 -1.18 -9.78
N ALA A 29 12.82 -0.82 -8.63
CA ALA A 29 13.65 -1.68 -7.81
C ALA A 29 13.25 -1.52 -6.33
N PRO A 30 13.26 -2.58 -5.50
CA PRO A 30 12.85 -2.46 -4.11
C PRO A 30 13.96 -1.87 -3.21
N ARG A 31 15.22 -2.08 -3.58
CA ARG A 31 16.37 -1.60 -2.78
C ARG A 31 16.39 -0.06 -2.65
N PRO A 32 16.20 0.72 -3.72
CA PRO A 32 16.14 2.17 -3.61
C PRO A 32 14.92 2.70 -2.84
N ASP A 33 13.84 1.90 -2.75
CA ASP A 33 12.63 2.29 -2.02
C ASP A 33 12.87 2.46 -0.51
N MET A 34 13.91 1.83 0.03
CA MET A 34 14.35 2.06 1.41
C MET A 34 14.69 3.54 1.67
N LEU A 35 15.20 4.26 0.67
CA LEU A 35 15.48 5.70 0.81
C LEU A 35 14.20 6.55 0.80
N ALA A 36 13.11 6.07 0.20
CA ALA A 36 11.84 6.80 0.18
C ALA A 36 11.21 6.91 1.57
N HIS A 37 11.51 5.96 2.47
CA HIS A 37 11.09 6.01 3.88
C HIS A 37 11.66 7.23 4.62
N PHE A 38 12.77 7.79 4.12
CA PHE A 38 13.42 8.96 4.68
C PHE A 38 13.17 10.24 3.86
N ALA A 39 12.23 10.23 2.90
CA ALA A 39 11.93 11.40 2.06
C ALA A 39 11.66 12.70 2.86
N PRO A 40 10.98 12.69 4.03
CA PRO A 40 10.84 13.89 4.85
C PRO A 40 12.18 14.48 5.32
N PHE A 41 13.16 13.64 5.65
CA PHE A 41 14.48 14.10 6.09
C PHE A 41 15.27 14.71 4.93
N TRP A 42 15.24 14.09 3.76
CA TRP A 42 15.86 14.64 2.54
C TRP A 42 15.22 15.98 2.13
N LEU A 43 13.90 16.11 2.29
CA LEU A 43 13.20 17.36 2.05
C LEU A 43 13.67 18.46 3.00
N ILE A 44 13.77 18.18 4.30
CA ILE A 44 14.23 19.14 5.31
C ILE A 44 15.68 19.55 5.04
N GLY A 45 16.57 18.59 4.80
CA GLY A 45 17.99 18.86 4.49
C GLY A 45 18.13 19.73 3.25
N ALA A 46 17.44 19.38 2.16
CA ALA A 46 17.42 20.17 0.94
C ALA A 46 16.85 21.59 1.15
N ALA A 47 15.78 21.73 1.94
CA ALA A 47 15.17 23.03 2.24
C ALA A 47 16.10 23.93 3.07
N VAL A 48 16.84 23.37 4.03
CA VAL A 48 17.87 24.08 4.79
C VAL A 48 18.96 24.63 3.87
N VAL A 49 19.39 23.84 2.88
CA VAL A 49 20.40 24.27 1.90
C VAL A 49 19.88 25.38 0.98
N VAL A 50 18.62 25.31 0.55
CA VAL A 50 17.97 26.41 -0.18
C VAL A 50 17.94 27.68 0.68
N ALA A 51 17.51 27.58 1.94
CA ALA A 51 17.47 28.71 2.86
C ALA A 51 18.86 29.32 3.08
N TYR A 52 19.90 28.49 3.25
CA TYR A 52 21.28 28.94 3.31
C TYR A 52 21.71 29.67 2.03
N GLY A 53 21.39 29.11 0.86
CA GLY A 53 21.64 29.73 -0.46
C GLY A 53 21.02 31.12 -0.59
N LEU A 54 19.78 31.28 -0.13
CA LEU A 54 19.04 32.55 -0.16
C LEU A 54 19.64 33.58 0.82
N LEU A 55 19.88 33.18 2.06
CA LEU A 55 20.11 34.11 3.17
C LEU A 55 21.59 34.39 3.44
N LEU A 56 22.46 33.38 3.33
CA LEU A 56 23.82 33.43 3.88
C LEU A 56 24.93 33.16 2.85
N ALA A 57 24.62 32.49 1.73
CA ALA A 57 25.62 32.12 0.76
C ALA A 57 26.22 33.34 0.01
N PRO A 58 27.54 33.34 -0.26
CA PRO A 58 28.18 34.34 -1.12
C PRO A 58 27.53 34.37 -2.51
N ARG A 59 27.42 35.57 -3.12
CA ARG A 59 26.78 35.74 -4.44
C ARG A 59 27.29 34.78 -5.52
N ALA A 60 28.60 34.52 -5.54
CA ALA A 60 29.23 33.61 -6.50
C ALA A 60 28.79 32.14 -6.35
N MET A 61 28.41 31.70 -5.14
CA MET A 61 28.04 30.31 -4.83
C MET A 61 26.53 30.11 -4.67
N ARG A 62 25.75 31.21 -4.57
CA ARG A 62 24.30 31.18 -4.36
C ARG A 62 23.59 30.26 -5.36
N THR A 63 23.89 30.38 -6.64
CA THR A 63 23.27 29.55 -7.70
C THR A 63 23.52 28.06 -7.49
N ILE A 64 24.68 27.68 -6.97
CA ILE A 64 25.02 26.28 -6.70
C ILE A 64 24.13 25.73 -5.57
N PHE A 65 24.05 26.42 -4.44
CA PHE A 65 23.21 26.00 -3.31
C PHE A 65 21.73 25.95 -3.67
N LEU A 66 21.23 26.95 -4.41
CA LEU A 66 19.84 26.97 -4.85
C LEU A 66 19.53 25.83 -5.83
N THR A 67 20.45 25.51 -6.74
CA THR A 67 20.28 24.40 -7.67
C THR A 67 20.27 23.07 -6.94
N VAL A 68 21.30 22.78 -6.15
CA VAL A 68 21.44 21.49 -5.45
C VAL A 68 20.32 21.27 -4.45
N GLY A 69 20.03 22.27 -3.60
CA GLY A 69 18.92 22.22 -2.66
C GLY A 69 17.56 22.16 -3.38
N GLY A 70 17.38 22.93 -4.45
CA GLY A 70 16.14 22.93 -5.24
C GLY A 70 15.83 21.57 -5.86
N VAL A 71 16.84 20.88 -6.42
CA VAL A 71 16.69 19.51 -6.92
C VAL A 71 16.25 18.57 -5.81
N GLY A 72 16.87 18.64 -4.63
CA GLY A 72 16.48 17.81 -3.48
C GLY A 72 15.05 18.08 -3.00
N VAL A 73 14.62 19.35 -2.95
CA VAL A 73 13.24 19.73 -2.60
C VAL A 73 12.25 19.17 -3.61
N VAL A 74 12.49 19.36 -4.91
CA VAL A 74 11.59 18.88 -5.98
C VAL A 74 11.51 17.35 -5.97
N ALA A 75 12.65 16.66 -5.89
CA ALA A 75 12.70 15.21 -5.86
C ALA A 75 11.98 14.65 -4.62
N SER A 76 12.24 15.19 -3.43
CA SER A 76 11.60 14.71 -2.19
C SER A 76 10.09 15.00 -2.19
N THR A 77 9.69 16.17 -2.67
CA THR A 77 8.27 16.53 -2.81
C THR A 77 7.57 15.58 -3.79
N ALA A 78 8.21 15.20 -4.89
CA ALA A 78 7.64 14.25 -5.85
C ALA A 78 7.41 12.84 -5.27
N LEU A 79 8.09 12.47 -4.17
CA LEU A 79 7.83 11.23 -3.42
C LEU A 79 6.63 11.39 -2.48
N ILE A 80 6.52 12.53 -1.80
CA ILE A 80 5.57 12.75 -0.71
C ILE A 80 4.19 13.21 -1.23
N LEU A 81 4.18 14.13 -2.20
CA LEU A 81 2.99 14.84 -2.65
C LEU A 81 1.85 13.91 -3.14
N PRO A 82 2.12 12.81 -3.88
CA PRO A 82 1.04 11.92 -4.32
C PRO A 82 0.24 11.33 -3.18
N GLU A 83 0.87 11.06 -2.03
CA GLU A 83 0.17 10.52 -0.87
C GLU A 83 -0.63 11.61 -0.14
N LEU A 84 -0.06 12.80 0.01
CA LEU A 84 -0.75 13.94 0.63
C LEU A 84 -1.93 14.47 -0.20
N THR A 85 -1.89 14.28 -1.51
CA THR A 85 -2.94 14.73 -2.45
C THR A 85 -3.87 13.62 -2.88
N ARG A 86 -3.64 12.38 -2.42
CA ARG A 86 -4.52 11.26 -2.75
C ARG A 86 -5.90 11.54 -2.16
N PRO A 87 -6.97 11.48 -2.97
CA PRO A 87 -8.31 11.61 -2.43
C PRO A 87 -8.57 10.46 -1.45
N MET A 88 -8.88 10.80 -0.21
CA MET A 88 -9.40 9.82 0.74
C MET A 88 -10.77 9.37 0.24
N SER A 89 -10.98 8.06 0.13
CA SER A 89 -12.30 7.53 -0.19
C SER A 89 -13.29 8.02 0.86
N PRO A 90 -14.47 8.51 0.45
CA PRO A 90 -15.49 8.90 1.42
C PRO A 90 -15.84 7.69 2.28
N ARG A 91 -16.06 7.94 3.57
CA ARG A 91 -16.53 6.89 4.48
C ARG A 91 -17.88 6.39 3.98
N ALA A 92 -18.02 5.08 3.82
CA ALA A 92 -19.30 4.49 3.46
C ALA A 92 -20.35 4.83 4.55
N PRO A 93 -21.60 5.14 4.17
CA PRO A 93 -22.71 5.26 5.12
C PRO A 93 -22.83 4.01 5.99
N ALA A 94 -23.22 4.15 7.26
CA ALA A 94 -23.30 3.04 8.21
C ALA A 94 -24.28 1.95 7.77
N ASP A 95 -25.28 2.30 6.96
CA ASP A 95 -26.31 1.45 6.38
C ASP A 95 -26.01 0.99 4.95
N ALA A 96 -24.81 1.28 4.43
CA ALA A 96 -24.43 0.85 3.09
C ALA A 96 -24.56 -0.69 2.97
N PRO A 97 -25.24 -1.21 1.92
CA PRO A 97 -25.36 -2.64 1.74
C PRO A 97 -23.98 -3.26 1.46
N HIS A 98 -23.79 -4.52 1.86
CA HIS A 98 -22.56 -5.28 1.62
C HIS A 98 -21.30 -4.66 2.25
N GLN A 99 -21.42 -4.06 3.43
CA GLN A 99 -20.25 -3.73 4.23
C GLN A 99 -19.49 -4.99 4.63
N ILE A 100 -18.16 -4.88 4.58
CA ILE A 100 -17.24 -5.93 4.99
C ILE A 100 -16.38 -5.35 6.11
N LYS A 101 -16.34 -6.03 7.26
CA LYS A 101 -15.40 -5.71 8.32
C LYS A 101 -14.09 -6.45 8.06
N LEU A 102 -13.03 -5.70 7.78
CA LEU A 102 -11.68 -6.22 7.58
C LEU A 102 -10.77 -5.80 8.72
N ILE A 103 -9.94 -6.74 9.18
CA ILE A 103 -8.83 -6.48 10.11
C ILE A 103 -7.53 -6.89 9.45
N GLN A 104 -6.53 -6.02 9.54
CA GLN A 104 -5.14 -6.35 9.26
C GLN A 104 -4.33 -6.10 10.52
N PHE A 105 -3.63 -7.12 11.01
CA PHE A 105 -2.93 -7.05 12.29
C PHE A 105 -1.63 -7.84 12.26
N ASN A 106 -0.51 -7.16 12.48
CA ASN A 106 0.76 -7.84 12.74
C ASN A 106 0.73 -8.38 14.17
N VAL A 107 0.76 -9.70 14.30
CA VAL A 107 0.63 -10.38 15.60
C VAL A 107 1.94 -10.47 16.38
N TRP A 108 3.06 -10.05 15.76
CA TRP A 108 4.43 -10.22 16.22
C TRP A 108 4.79 -11.68 16.53
N ALA A 109 5.79 -12.22 15.83
CA ALA A 109 6.12 -13.65 15.93
C ALA A 109 6.49 -14.12 17.36
N SER A 110 6.84 -13.20 18.26
CA SER A 110 7.24 -13.47 19.65
C SER A 110 6.20 -13.03 20.68
N ASN A 111 4.95 -12.79 20.27
CA ASN A 111 3.88 -12.42 21.18
C ASN A 111 3.62 -13.49 22.24
N LEU A 112 3.75 -13.10 23.50
CA LEU A 112 3.54 -13.96 24.66
C LEU A 112 2.05 -14.06 25.06
N GLU A 113 1.22 -13.11 24.63
CA GLU A 113 -0.21 -13.03 24.97
C GLU A 113 -1.12 -13.59 23.87
N ILE A 114 -0.74 -14.74 23.30
CA ILE A 114 -1.42 -15.36 22.14
C ILE A 114 -2.93 -15.47 22.35
N ASP A 115 -3.37 -15.98 23.50
CA ASP A 115 -4.79 -16.17 23.80
C ASP A 115 -5.57 -14.87 23.89
N ARG A 116 -4.97 -13.84 24.47
CA ARG A 116 -5.61 -12.52 24.58
C ARG A 116 -5.70 -11.85 23.21
N THR A 117 -4.65 -11.95 22.40
CA THR A 117 -4.67 -11.47 21.01
C THR A 117 -5.72 -12.21 20.19
N ALA A 118 -5.79 -13.54 20.28
CA ALA A 118 -6.80 -14.34 19.59
C ALA A 118 -8.23 -13.99 20.05
N GLN A 119 -8.42 -13.74 21.35
CA GLN A 119 -9.69 -13.29 21.88
C GLN A 119 -10.09 -11.94 21.30
N TRP A 120 -9.18 -10.96 21.33
CA TRP A 120 -9.44 -9.63 20.77
C TRP A 120 -9.82 -9.70 19.29
N ILE A 121 -9.12 -10.53 18.50
CA ILE A 121 -9.43 -10.76 17.07
C ILE A 121 -10.85 -11.32 16.93
N ALA A 122 -11.21 -12.34 17.71
CA ALA A 122 -12.52 -12.97 17.66
C ALA A 122 -13.66 -12.00 18.07
N ASP A 123 -13.43 -11.19 19.11
CA ASP A 123 -14.39 -10.20 19.60
C ASP A 123 -14.71 -9.11 18.57
N GLN A 124 -13.85 -8.94 17.56
CA GLN A 124 -14.17 -8.02 16.48
C GLN A 124 -15.22 -8.57 15.50
N ASP A 125 -15.49 -9.88 15.48
CA ASP A 125 -16.44 -10.48 14.53
C ASP A 125 -16.20 -10.05 13.06
N ALA A 126 -14.94 -9.91 12.66
CA ALA A 126 -14.59 -9.46 11.32
C ALA A 126 -14.92 -10.51 10.26
N ASP A 127 -15.34 -10.05 9.08
CA ASP A 127 -15.60 -10.93 7.93
C ASP A 127 -14.31 -11.48 7.34
N ILE A 128 -13.25 -10.66 7.36
CA ILE A 128 -11.91 -10.98 6.88
C ILE A 128 -10.89 -10.53 7.92
N VAL A 129 -9.96 -11.42 8.29
CA VAL A 129 -8.81 -11.12 9.14
C VAL A 129 -7.53 -11.49 8.42
N ILE A 130 -6.60 -10.55 8.32
CA ILE A 130 -5.26 -10.72 7.74
C ILE A 130 -4.25 -10.60 8.88
N LEU A 131 -3.53 -11.68 9.16
CA LEU A 131 -2.49 -11.67 10.19
C LEU A 131 -1.11 -11.71 9.55
N GLU A 132 -0.24 -10.80 9.96
CA GLU A 132 1.19 -10.80 9.62
C GLU A 132 2.00 -11.39 10.76
N GLU A 133 3.13 -12.04 10.42
CA GLU A 133 3.98 -12.77 11.38
C GLU A 133 3.27 -13.89 12.16
N ALA A 134 2.18 -14.43 11.61
CA ALA A 134 1.43 -15.50 12.23
C ALA A 134 2.25 -16.80 12.34
N ARG A 135 2.28 -17.34 13.55
CA ARG A 135 2.82 -18.68 13.88
C ARG A 135 1.68 -19.67 14.12
N PRO A 136 1.92 -21.00 14.08
CA PRO A 136 0.86 -21.99 14.28
C PRO A 136 -0.02 -21.72 15.51
N ALA A 137 0.60 -21.41 16.65
CA ALA A 137 -0.11 -21.18 17.91
C ALA A 137 -1.21 -20.10 17.84
N ILE A 138 -0.92 -18.93 17.27
CA ILE A 138 -1.94 -17.87 17.13
C ILE A 138 -3.01 -18.23 16.09
N ARG A 139 -2.65 -18.94 15.02
CA ARG A 139 -3.62 -19.41 14.01
C ARG A 139 -4.63 -20.38 14.63
N ASP A 140 -4.14 -21.34 15.38
CA ASP A 140 -4.96 -22.34 16.06
C ASP A 140 -5.83 -21.67 17.14
N ALA A 141 -5.28 -20.71 17.88
CA ALA A 141 -6.00 -19.94 18.89
C ALA A 141 -7.16 -19.11 18.29
N VAL A 142 -6.97 -18.53 17.09
CA VAL A 142 -8.03 -17.82 16.36
C VAL A 142 -9.10 -18.80 15.85
N LEU A 143 -8.69 -19.91 15.23
CA LEU A 143 -9.62 -20.91 14.68
C LEU A 143 -10.46 -21.62 15.75
N LYS A 144 -9.89 -21.79 16.96
CA LYS A 144 -10.62 -22.33 18.11
C LYS A 144 -11.79 -21.42 18.51
N ARG A 145 -11.67 -20.11 18.29
CA ARG A 145 -12.66 -19.11 18.70
C ARG A 145 -13.66 -18.79 17.61
N HIS A 146 -13.25 -18.83 16.35
CA HIS A 146 -14.11 -18.52 15.23
C HIS A 146 -13.82 -19.46 14.04
N PRO A 147 -14.84 -20.16 13.48
CA PRO A 147 -14.66 -21.18 12.45
C PRO A 147 -14.45 -20.56 11.05
N TYR A 148 -13.35 -19.83 10.88
CA TYR A 148 -12.99 -19.22 9.61
C TYR A 148 -12.49 -20.22 8.57
N ASN A 149 -12.73 -19.90 7.30
CA ASN A 149 -11.96 -20.45 6.19
C ASN A 149 -10.56 -19.81 6.19
N VAL A 150 -9.53 -20.59 5.85
CA VAL A 150 -8.14 -20.13 5.92
C VAL A 150 -7.47 -20.26 4.56
N VAL A 151 -6.83 -19.17 4.11
CA VAL A 151 -5.95 -19.16 2.95
C VAL A 151 -4.49 -19.10 3.42
N CYS A 152 -3.67 -19.99 2.88
CA CYS A 152 -2.29 -20.26 3.27
C CYS A 152 -2.05 -20.56 4.77
N LYS A 153 -2.45 -21.76 5.21
CA LYS A 153 -2.31 -22.23 6.62
C LYS A 153 -0.86 -22.28 7.14
N THR A 154 0.14 -22.29 6.25
CA THR A 154 1.57 -22.41 6.59
C THR A 154 2.34 -21.09 6.42
N CYS A 155 1.74 -20.05 5.84
CA CYS A 155 2.40 -18.76 5.62
C CYS A 155 2.57 -17.96 6.93
N SER A 156 3.53 -17.02 6.94
CA SER A 156 3.62 -15.98 7.98
C SER A 156 2.53 -14.91 7.82
N VAL A 157 2.06 -14.69 6.59
CA VAL A 157 0.88 -13.88 6.29
C VAL A 157 -0.28 -14.82 5.97
N VAL A 158 -1.31 -14.81 6.80
CA VAL A 158 -2.46 -15.73 6.70
C VAL A 158 -3.76 -14.92 6.63
N ILE A 159 -4.71 -15.41 5.84
CA ILE A 159 -6.03 -14.78 5.69
C ILE A 159 -7.10 -15.73 6.23
N PHE A 160 -7.91 -15.22 7.16
CA PHE A 160 -9.11 -15.86 7.67
C PHE A 160 -10.34 -15.17 7.09
N SER A 161 -11.36 -15.94 6.71
CA SER A 161 -12.58 -15.40 6.10
C SER A 161 -13.82 -16.19 6.49
N LYS A 162 -14.94 -15.52 6.77
CA LYS A 162 -16.24 -16.19 7.00
C LYS A 162 -16.72 -16.89 5.72
N ALA A 163 -16.49 -16.28 4.57
CA ALA A 163 -16.79 -16.86 3.26
C ALA A 163 -15.65 -17.77 2.77
N LYS A 164 -15.99 -18.79 1.99
CA LYS A 164 -15.01 -19.64 1.30
C LYS A 164 -14.36 -18.84 0.16
N ALA A 165 -13.04 -18.91 0.05
CA ALA A 165 -12.31 -18.30 -1.06
C ALA A 165 -12.73 -18.96 -2.39
N THR A 166 -12.98 -18.15 -3.41
CA THR A 166 -13.34 -18.63 -4.76
C THR A 166 -12.11 -19.12 -5.53
N GLU A 167 -10.95 -18.51 -5.28
CA GLU A 167 -9.67 -18.87 -5.85
C GLU A 167 -8.59 -18.73 -4.77
N THR A 168 -7.60 -19.64 -4.78
CA THR A 168 -6.47 -19.62 -3.86
C THR A 168 -5.17 -19.72 -4.64
N ASP A 169 -4.98 -18.82 -5.61
CA ASP A 169 -3.68 -18.61 -6.25
C ASP A 169 -2.79 -17.84 -5.27
N VAL A 170 -2.29 -18.55 -4.26
CA VAL A 170 -1.17 -18.09 -3.45
C VAL A 170 0.08 -18.48 -4.24
N PRO A 171 0.90 -17.51 -4.72
CA PRO A 171 2.14 -17.85 -5.40
C PRO A 171 2.94 -18.82 -4.53
N SER A 172 3.12 -20.06 -4.99
CA SER A 172 3.69 -21.16 -4.22
C SER A 172 5.18 -20.98 -3.92
N GLU A 173 5.78 -19.93 -4.48
CA GLU A 173 7.18 -19.62 -4.35
C GLU A 173 7.30 -18.19 -3.86
N VAL A 174 7.64 -18.07 -2.58
CA VAL A 174 8.31 -16.88 -2.06
C VAL A 174 9.63 -16.81 -2.83
N GLN A 175 9.63 -16.20 -4.02
CA GLN A 175 10.86 -15.72 -4.60
C GLN A 175 11.54 -14.94 -3.50
N HIS A 176 12.72 -15.38 -3.05
CA HIS A 176 13.52 -14.71 -2.02
C HIS A 176 14.07 -13.35 -2.48
N GLY A 177 13.37 -12.68 -3.40
CA GLY A 177 13.55 -11.30 -3.80
C GLY A 177 12.35 -10.47 -3.35
N PRO A 178 12.48 -9.14 -3.26
CA PRO A 178 11.41 -8.31 -2.75
C PRO A 178 10.33 -8.20 -3.84
N GLY A 179 9.26 -8.97 -3.66
CA GLY A 179 8.05 -8.97 -4.48
C GLY A 179 8.18 -9.69 -5.83
N PRO A 180 7.05 -10.08 -6.45
CA PRO A 180 7.04 -10.51 -7.84
C PRO A 180 7.59 -9.38 -8.73
N PRO A 181 8.23 -9.68 -9.87
CA PRO A 181 8.61 -8.65 -10.82
C PRO A 181 7.36 -7.86 -11.19
N TRP A 182 7.31 -6.57 -10.87
CA TRP A 182 6.21 -5.63 -11.17
C TRP A 182 5.78 -5.59 -12.64
N ARG A 183 6.52 -6.25 -13.53
CA ARG A 183 6.12 -6.52 -14.92
C ARG A 183 4.95 -7.50 -15.02
N VAL A 184 4.68 -8.30 -13.99
CA VAL A 184 3.44 -9.06 -13.86
C VAL A 184 2.40 -8.18 -13.17
N ARG A 185 2.15 -6.98 -13.71
CA ARG A 185 0.77 -6.51 -13.65
C ARG A 185 0.01 -7.51 -14.51
N PRO A 186 -1.07 -8.16 -14.03
CA PRO A 186 -2.04 -8.70 -14.97
C PRO A 186 -2.29 -7.56 -15.95
N SER A 187 -1.97 -7.81 -17.22
CA SER A 187 -2.13 -6.82 -18.26
C SER A 187 -3.51 -6.21 -18.06
N ARG A 188 -3.66 -4.91 -18.26
CA ARG A 188 -4.98 -4.26 -18.38
C ARG A 188 -5.79 -4.83 -19.57
N THR A 189 -5.57 -6.08 -19.96
CA THR A 189 -6.54 -6.94 -20.62
C THR A 189 -7.68 -7.11 -19.64
N ARG A 190 -8.52 -6.07 -19.61
CA ARG A 190 -9.97 -6.18 -19.51
C ARG A 190 -10.40 -7.54 -18.94
N GLN A 191 -10.45 -7.64 -17.62
CA GLN A 191 -11.76 -7.98 -17.08
C GLN A 191 -12.66 -6.83 -17.52
N ALA A 192 -13.12 -6.92 -18.77
CA ALA A 192 -14.47 -6.55 -19.08
C ALA A 192 -15.26 -7.37 -18.07
N ILE A 193 -15.49 -6.79 -16.89
CA ILE A 193 -16.79 -6.92 -16.28
C ILE A 193 -17.69 -6.44 -17.40
N THR A 194 -18.17 -7.39 -18.19
CA THR A 194 -19.30 -7.22 -19.09
C THR A 194 -20.46 -6.86 -18.18
N ARG A 195 -20.47 -5.61 -17.71
CA ARG A 195 -21.68 -4.90 -17.36
C ARG A 195 -22.41 -4.72 -18.68
N SER A 196 -23.06 -5.79 -19.14
CA SER A 196 -24.21 -5.68 -20.02
C SER A 196 -25.36 -5.08 -19.21
N TRP A 197 -25.21 -3.83 -18.80
CA TRP A 197 -26.34 -2.98 -18.44
C TRP A 197 -26.55 -2.03 -19.62
N ALA A 198 -26.78 -2.60 -20.80
CA ALA A 198 -27.35 -1.87 -21.92
C ALA A 198 -28.87 -1.87 -21.75
N CYS A 199 -29.37 -0.97 -20.89
CA CYS A 199 -30.77 -0.55 -20.87
C CYS A 199 -30.77 0.96 -20.58
N THR A 200 -30.23 1.74 -21.50
CA THR A 200 -30.38 3.19 -21.51
C THR A 200 -30.91 3.62 -22.87
N THR A 201 -32.22 3.49 -23.04
CA THR A 201 -33.01 4.42 -23.84
C THR A 201 -34.22 4.86 -23.00
N PRO A 202 -34.55 6.16 -22.95
CA PRO A 202 -35.79 6.62 -22.36
C PRO A 202 -36.91 6.35 -23.38
N GLY A 203 -37.52 5.18 -23.29
CA GLY A 203 -38.67 4.80 -24.11
C GLY A 203 -39.53 3.77 -23.38
N PRO A 204 -40.84 3.69 -23.68
CA PRO A 204 -41.71 2.69 -23.06
C PRO A 204 -41.19 1.28 -23.38
N PRO A 205 -41.25 0.34 -22.42
CA PRO A 205 -40.63 -0.97 -22.56
C PRO A 205 -41.26 -1.76 -23.72
N PRO A 206 -40.46 -2.37 -24.61
CA PRO A 206 -41.00 -3.35 -25.54
C PRO A 206 -41.46 -4.58 -24.76
N THR A 207 -42.70 -5.00 -25.01
CA THR A 207 -43.25 -6.28 -24.59
C THR A 207 -42.43 -7.42 -25.23
N GLY A 208 -41.37 -7.86 -24.58
CA GLY A 208 -40.51 -8.92 -25.14
C GLY A 208 -39.21 -9.27 -24.43
N CYS A 209 -38.77 -8.57 -23.38
CA CYS A 209 -37.60 -9.01 -22.60
C CYS A 209 -37.97 -10.10 -21.59
N SER A 210 -38.01 -11.35 -22.05
CA SER A 210 -38.00 -12.51 -21.15
C SER A 210 -36.62 -12.59 -20.47
N ARG A 211 -36.61 -12.55 -19.14
CA ARG A 211 -35.41 -12.82 -18.34
C ARG A 211 -34.92 -14.24 -18.67
N PRO A 212 -33.61 -14.49 -18.89
CA PRO A 212 -33.10 -15.84 -18.81
C PRO A 212 -33.33 -16.34 -17.38
N ARG A 213 -34.16 -17.38 -17.25
CA ARG A 213 -34.23 -18.18 -16.01
C ARG A 213 -32.84 -18.74 -15.79
N ALA A 214 -32.11 -18.21 -14.80
CA ALA A 214 -30.95 -18.87 -14.24
C ALA A 214 -31.42 -20.18 -13.61
N ALA A 215 -31.31 -21.27 -14.36
CA ALA A 215 -31.48 -22.61 -13.86
C ALA A 215 -30.25 -22.94 -12.99
N TRP A 216 -30.41 -22.79 -11.68
CA TRP A 216 -29.55 -23.47 -10.73
C TRP A 216 -30.04 -24.91 -10.63
N SER A 217 -29.42 -25.81 -11.40
CA SER A 217 -29.55 -27.25 -11.15
C SER A 217 -28.84 -27.57 -9.85
N ALA A 218 -29.62 -27.80 -8.79
CA ALA A 218 -29.15 -28.49 -7.61
C ALA A 218 -29.06 -29.98 -7.95
N THR A 219 -27.84 -30.52 -7.97
CA THR A 219 -27.58 -31.95 -7.88
C THR A 219 -26.63 -32.16 -6.70
N CYS A 220 -27.21 -32.62 -5.60
CA CYS A 220 -26.62 -33.58 -4.66
C CYS A 220 -27.67 -34.69 -4.52
#